data_AF-A0A7W8BHB6-F1
#
_entry.id   AF-A0A7W8BHB6-F1
#
_cell.length_a   1.000
_cell.length_b   1.000
_cell.length_c   1.000
_cell.angle_alpha   90.00
_cell.angle_beta   90.00
_cell.angle_gamma   90.00
#
_symmetry.space_group_name_H-M   'P 1'
#
loop_
_entity.id
_entity.type
_entity.pdbx_description
1 polymer ?
#
loop_
_entity_poly.entity_id
_entity_poly.type
_entity_poly.pdbx_seq_one_letter_code
_entity_poly.pdbx_strand_id
1 'polypeptide(L)'
;MAARSSSRRPFAWTEKNLHEDVLPDKRRLAMTLQEICRHLVIKSADGVTLTHPTQAQAAEHLKISETSLTRYLKGQYVPAAQVTASLFDTARRDAGDGRSLGITREKLLELRAQAEQERCGNCARHREAVRVAGQKLKAARETQERLEQTAEERDAQLRALRQHASVLKEEAQRARSIHPGAEAGLQKGRRAAQSATLLPVPRRRGDRQQSGNEVAAAQRITRRAEELLRGGRPDSILALLRHTVEAYTSVEIALLVSLLRTSGQHQLVGNLVHIYGRDRSDRDVVRAALILHEQDAVADAEALLRSAAARPGSTPPHSDQPRPLK
;
A
#
# COMPACT_ATOMS: atom_id res chain seq x y z
N MET A 1 71.64 -24.25 -3.67
CA MET A 1 70.32 -23.83 -3.18
C MET A 1 70.15 -22.35 -3.48
N ALA A 2 69.42 -22.00 -4.54
CA ALA A 2 69.21 -20.60 -4.92
C ALA A 2 68.16 -19.98 -3.99
N ALA A 3 68.57 -19.01 -3.18
CA ALA A 3 67.67 -18.16 -2.42
C ALA A 3 66.77 -17.41 -3.41
N ARG A 4 65.53 -17.89 -3.58
CA ARG A 4 64.48 -17.15 -4.27
C ARG A 4 64.19 -15.90 -3.45
N SER A 5 64.86 -14.81 -3.78
CA SER A 5 64.53 -13.47 -3.32
C SER A 5 63.17 -13.11 -3.90
N SER A 6 62.10 -13.57 -3.26
CA SER A 6 60.74 -13.16 -3.57
C SER A 6 60.63 -11.71 -3.13
N SER A 7 60.82 -10.78 -4.06
CA SER A 7 60.54 -9.37 -3.88
C SER A 7 59.05 -9.19 -3.59
N ARG A 8 58.67 -9.32 -2.31
CA ARG A 8 57.30 -9.06 -1.87
C ARG A 8 56.98 -7.62 -2.23
N ARG A 9 55.93 -7.42 -3.04
CA ARG A 9 55.45 -6.08 -3.37
C ARG A 9 55.12 -5.33 -2.07
N PRO A 10 55.51 -4.04 -1.94
CA PRO A 10 55.06 -3.20 -0.82
C PRO A 10 53.54 -3.29 -0.69
N PHE A 11 53.04 -3.41 0.54
CA PHE A 11 51.60 -3.43 0.83
C PHE A 11 50.78 -4.52 0.14
N ALA A 12 51.39 -5.66 -0.25
CA ALA A 12 50.67 -6.78 -0.87
C ALA A 12 49.46 -7.29 -0.04
N TRP A 13 49.42 -7.02 1.27
CA TRP A 13 48.29 -7.37 2.12
C TRP A 13 47.04 -6.51 1.87
N THR A 14 47.16 -5.34 1.24
CA THR A 14 46.02 -4.47 0.91
C THR A 14 45.21 -5.02 -0.25
N GLU A 15 45.84 -5.74 -1.18
CA GLU A 15 45.18 -6.38 -2.32
C GLU A 15 44.41 -7.61 -1.87
N LYS A 16 43.12 -7.43 -1.57
CA LYS A 16 42.21 -8.53 -1.24
C LYS A 16 41.26 -8.76 -2.40
N ASN A 17 41.23 -10.01 -2.87
CA ASN A 17 40.19 -10.47 -3.78
C ASN A 17 38.84 -10.36 -3.08
N LEU A 18 37.91 -9.64 -3.71
CA LEU A 18 36.54 -9.46 -3.24
C LEU A 18 35.70 -10.61 -3.76
N HIS A 19 34.85 -11.20 -2.91
CA HIS A 19 33.95 -12.27 -3.33
C HIS A 19 32.91 -11.73 -4.32
N GLU A 20 32.41 -12.59 -5.21
CA GLU A 20 31.36 -12.21 -6.17
C GLU A 20 30.09 -11.72 -5.47
N ASP A 21 29.78 -12.30 -4.31
CA ASP A 21 28.62 -11.96 -3.47
C ASP A 21 28.73 -10.63 -2.71
N VAL A 22 29.87 -9.92 -2.78
CA VAL A 22 29.98 -8.60 -2.13
C VAL A 22 29.16 -7.58 -2.93
N LEU A 23 28.15 -7.01 -2.26
CA LEU A 23 27.27 -5.98 -2.79
C LEU A 23 28.06 -4.79 -3.38
N PRO A 24 27.52 -4.10 -4.42
CA PRO A 24 28.29 -3.15 -5.20
C PRO A 24 28.80 -1.94 -4.39
N ASP A 25 28.00 -1.34 -3.50
CA ASP A 25 28.49 -0.20 -2.70
C ASP A 25 29.53 -0.65 -1.67
N LYS A 26 29.35 -1.84 -1.06
CA LYS A 26 30.36 -2.46 -0.19
C LYS A 26 31.67 -2.74 -0.93
N ARG A 27 31.59 -3.24 -2.17
CA ARG A 27 32.75 -3.51 -3.03
C ARG A 27 33.51 -2.22 -3.30
N ARG A 28 32.80 -1.15 -3.65
CA ARG A 28 33.37 0.17 -3.90
C ARG A 28 34.05 0.75 -2.66
N LEU A 29 33.40 0.66 -1.50
CA LEU A 29 34.00 1.05 -0.23
C LEU A 29 35.26 0.24 0.08
N ALA A 30 35.22 -1.08 -0.06
CA ALA A 30 36.36 -1.96 0.21
C ALA A 30 37.55 -1.61 -0.68
N MET A 31 37.36 -1.45 -1.99
CA MET A 31 38.42 -1.03 -2.91
C MET A 31 39.03 0.32 -2.53
N THR A 32 38.18 1.28 -2.13
CA THR A 32 38.64 2.60 -1.68
C THR A 32 39.47 2.50 -0.41
N LEU A 33 39.07 1.64 0.55
CA LEU A 33 39.84 1.38 1.76
C LEU A 33 41.18 0.68 1.45
N GLN A 34 41.22 -0.23 0.48
CA GLN A 34 42.48 -0.84 0.01
C GLN A 34 43.43 0.23 -0.53
N GLU A 35 42.94 1.16 -1.34
CA GLU A 35 43.74 2.27 -1.88
C GLU A 35 44.28 3.18 -0.77
N ILE A 36 43.42 3.60 0.16
CA ILE A 36 43.82 4.44 1.30
C ILE A 36 44.92 3.74 2.13
N CYS A 37 44.79 2.43 2.37
CA CYS A 37 45.77 1.68 3.15
C CYS A 37 47.16 1.58 2.48
N ARG A 38 47.27 1.78 1.16
CA ARG A 38 48.57 1.82 0.45
C ARG A 38 49.38 3.08 0.77
N HIS A 39 48.74 4.10 1.33
CA HIS A 39 49.40 5.35 1.70
C HIS A 39 49.88 5.40 3.16
N LEU A 40 49.68 4.33 3.93
CA LEU A 40 50.14 4.27 5.33
C LEU A 40 51.67 4.21 5.40
N VAL A 41 52.24 4.97 6.33
CA VAL A 41 53.69 5.06 6.58
C VAL A 41 53.94 4.57 7.99
N ILE A 42 54.27 3.28 8.09
CA ILE A 42 54.39 2.60 9.38
C ILE A 42 55.84 2.63 9.83
N LYS A 43 56.07 3.11 11.04
CA LYS A 43 57.40 3.17 11.65
C LYS A 43 57.56 2.04 12.66
N SER A 44 58.74 1.43 12.74
CA SER A 44 59.09 0.50 13.81
C SER A 44 59.21 1.21 15.16
N ALA A 45 59.34 0.46 16.24
CA ALA A 45 59.63 1.01 17.57
C ALA A 45 60.88 1.90 17.59
N ASP A 46 61.85 1.62 16.71
CA ASP A 46 63.09 2.39 16.54
C ASP A 46 62.91 3.65 15.66
N GLY A 47 61.68 3.94 15.22
CA GLY A 47 61.36 5.09 14.36
C GLY A 47 61.70 4.90 12.87
N VAL A 48 62.22 3.75 12.47
CA VAL A 48 62.58 3.45 11.08
C VAL A 48 61.31 3.15 10.28
N THR A 49 61.16 3.80 9.12
CA THR A 49 60.01 3.55 8.24
C THR A 49 60.12 2.17 7.59
N LEU A 50 59.09 1.35 7.76
CA LEU A 50 59.03 0.00 7.21
C LEU A 50 58.62 0.05 5.73
N THR A 51 59.47 -0.47 4.85
CA THR A 51 59.19 -0.53 3.40
C THR A 51 58.12 -1.56 3.04
N HIS A 52 57.99 -2.61 3.85
CA HIS A 52 57.06 -3.72 3.64
C HIS A 52 56.31 -4.05 4.94
N PRO A 53 55.43 -3.16 5.42
CA PRO A 53 54.71 -3.43 6.65
C PRO A 53 53.79 -4.64 6.49
N THR A 54 53.68 -5.44 7.54
CA THR A 54 52.72 -6.53 7.62
C THR A 54 51.33 -6.00 7.94
N GLN A 55 50.31 -6.83 7.69
CA GLN A 55 48.92 -6.46 8.01
C GLN A 55 48.72 -6.25 9.52
N ALA A 56 49.38 -7.05 10.35
CA ALA A 56 49.35 -6.91 11.81
C ALA A 56 49.91 -5.54 12.26
N GLN A 57 51.05 -5.12 11.70
CA GLN A 57 51.65 -3.81 11.97
C GLN A 57 50.74 -2.66 11.52
N ALA A 58 50.06 -2.80 10.38
CA ALA A 58 49.08 -1.82 9.93
C ALA A 58 47.85 -1.77 10.84
N ALA A 59 47.35 -2.91 11.28
CA ALA A 59 46.23 -2.98 12.21
C ALA A 59 46.57 -2.32 13.55
N GLU A 60 47.77 -2.56 14.08
CA GLU A 60 48.29 -1.93 15.29
C GLU A 60 48.41 -0.40 15.14
N HIS A 61 49.02 0.08 14.04
CA HIS A 61 49.13 1.51 13.72
C HIS A 61 47.77 2.20 13.64
N LEU A 62 46.77 1.51 13.09
CA LEU A 62 45.41 1.99 12.95
C LEU A 62 44.54 1.78 14.21
N LYS A 63 45.09 1.14 15.25
CA LYS A 63 44.40 0.77 16.50
C LYS A 63 43.12 -0.06 16.27
N ILE A 64 43.18 -0.99 15.33
CA ILE A 64 42.10 -1.94 15.02
C ILE A 64 42.63 -3.37 15.03
N SER A 65 41.76 -4.36 15.23
CA SER A 65 42.20 -5.76 15.14
C SER A 65 42.54 -6.13 13.70
N GLU A 66 43.55 -6.99 13.52
CA GLU A 66 43.95 -7.50 12.21
C GLU A 66 42.78 -8.20 11.47
N THR A 67 41.95 -8.92 12.23
CA THR A 67 40.74 -9.58 11.72
C THR A 67 39.70 -8.59 11.22
N SER A 68 39.50 -7.46 11.91
CA SER A 68 38.57 -6.41 11.49
C SER A 68 39.07 -5.72 10.23
N LEU A 69 40.36 -5.37 10.18
CA LEU A 69 40.99 -4.79 9.00
C LEU A 69 40.82 -5.71 7.78
N THR A 70 41.06 -7.02 7.94
CA THR A 70 40.83 -8.00 6.88
C THR A 70 39.39 -7.95 6.36
N ARG A 71 38.41 -7.93 7.27
CA ARG A 71 36.98 -7.94 6.92
C ARG A 71 36.56 -6.65 6.21
N TYR A 72 37.11 -5.50 6.59
CA TYR A 72 36.85 -4.23 5.93
C TYR A 72 37.40 -4.23 4.50
N LEU A 73 38.65 -4.66 4.33
CA LEU A 73 39.30 -4.71 3.02
C LEU A 73 38.69 -5.75 2.08
N LYS A 74 38.05 -6.80 2.62
CA LYS A 74 37.29 -7.79 1.85
C LYS A 74 35.84 -7.37 1.55
N GLY A 75 35.38 -6.22 2.06
CA GLY A 75 33.98 -5.79 1.93
C GLY A 75 32.98 -6.66 2.70
N GLN A 76 33.45 -7.53 3.60
CA GLN A 76 32.60 -8.40 4.42
C GLN A 76 31.90 -7.61 5.54
N TYR A 77 32.53 -6.53 6.02
CA TYR A 77 31.99 -5.69 7.07
C TYR A 77 32.18 -4.21 6.73
N VAL A 78 31.17 -3.38 7.03
CA VAL A 78 31.22 -1.93 6.85
C VAL A 78 31.77 -1.31 8.15
N PRO A 79 32.93 -0.64 8.13
CA PRO A 79 33.47 -0.02 9.34
C PRO A 79 32.53 1.06 9.89
N ALA A 80 32.58 1.28 11.20
CA ALA A 80 31.87 2.39 11.83
C ALA A 80 32.39 3.74 11.28
N ALA A 81 31.55 4.78 11.33
CA ALA A 81 31.91 6.10 10.81
C ALA A 81 33.20 6.65 11.45
N GLN A 82 33.34 6.50 12.77
CA GLN A 82 34.54 6.94 13.50
C GLN A 82 35.80 6.18 13.07
N VAL A 83 35.70 4.86 12.86
CA VAL A 83 36.83 4.04 12.38
C VAL A 83 37.21 4.46 10.95
N THR A 84 36.22 4.68 10.09
CA THR A 84 36.43 5.13 8.70
C THR A 84 37.13 6.49 8.64
N ALA A 85 36.70 7.44 9.48
CA ALA A 85 37.34 8.74 9.61
C ALA A 85 38.77 8.62 10.14
N SER A 86 38.99 7.81 11.19
CA SER A 86 40.32 7.56 11.76
C SER A 86 41.30 6.94 10.75
N LEU A 87 40.84 5.99 9.93
CA LEU A 87 41.61 5.40 8.83
C LEU A 87 42.06 6.47 7.84
N PHE A 88 41.14 7.32 7.40
CA PHE A 88 41.42 8.41 6.46
C PHE A 88 42.39 9.44 7.05
N ASP A 89 42.11 9.91 8.27
CA ASP A 89 42.91 10.94 8.93
C ASP A 89 44.34 10.43 9.21
N THR A 90 44.51 9.14 9.50
CA THR A 90 45.83 8.50 9.68
C THR A 90 46.56 8.37 8.35
N ALA A 91 45.90 7.84 7.31
CA ALA A 91 46.51 7.74 5.97
C ALA A 91 46.88 9.10 5.39
N ARG A 92 46.07 10.14 5.64
CA ARG A 92 46.36 11.52 5.21
C ARG A 92 47.59 12.07 5.93
N ARG A 93 47.70 11.84 7.25
CA ARG A 93 48.88 12.25 8.03
C ARG A 93 50.15 11.57 7.52
N ASP A 94 50.05 10.29 7.20
CA ASP A 94 51.17 9.47 6.74
C ASP A 94 51.60 9.82 5.30
N ALA A 95 50.66 10.17 4.42
CA ALA A 95 50.95 10.58 3.04
C ALA A 95 51.72 11.92 2.94
N GLY A 96 51.67 12.74 4.00
CA GLY A 96 52.23 14.09 4.05
C GLY A 96 51.40 15.13 3.29
N ASP A 97 51.68 16.41 3.51
CA ASP A 97 50.86 17.53 3.03
C ASP A 97 50.74 17.65 1.50
N GLY A 98 51.60 16.95 0.75
CA GLY A 98 51.68 17.04 -0.72
C GLY A 98 50.95 15.94 -1.50
N ARG A 99 50.53 14.83 -0.87
CA ARG A 99 49.88 13.71 -1.60
C ARG A 99 48.40 13.63 -1.26
N SER A 100 47.55 14.02 -2.21
CA SER A 100 46.12 13.76 -2.12
C SER A 100 45.84 12.26 -2.24
N LEU A 101 45.07 11.70 -1.31
CA LEU A 101 44.61 10.29 -1.32
C LEU A 101 43.63 9.97 -2.49
N GLY A 102 43.42 10.88 -3.44
CA GLY A 102 42.45 10.74 -4.54
C GLY A 102 40.98 10.78 -4.12
N ILE A 103 40.69 10.84 -2.82
CA ILE A 103 39.33 10.91 -2.26
C ILE A 103 39.29 11.86 -1.06
N THR A 104 38.18 12.56 -0.87
CA THR A 104 37.95 13.40 0.31
C THR A 104 37.35 12.59 1.47
N ARG A 105 37.48 13.11 2.69
CA ARG A 105 36.93 12.50 3.91
C ARG A 105 35.41 12.36 3.82
N GLU A 106 34.75 13.41 3.33
CA GLU A 106 33.30 13.48 3.12
C GLU A 106 32.88 12.39 2.13
N LYS A 107 33.62 12.24 1.03
CA LYS A 107 33.29 11.25 0.01
C LYS A 107 33.44 9.81 0.51
N LEU A 108 34.45 9.54 1.33
CA LEU A 108 34.62 8.23 1.96
C LEU A 108 33.46 7.91 2.92
N LEU A 109 33.02 8.90 3.70
CA LEU A 109 31.88 8.74 4.62
C LEU A 109 30.55 8.54 3.86
N GLU A 110 30.37 9.21 2.72
CA GLU A 110 29.23 8.94 1.81
C GLU A 110 29.22 7.50 1.32
N LEU A 111 30.36 6.99 0.82
CA LEU A 111 30.48 5.59 0.38
C LEU A 111 30.16 4.62 1.52
N ARG A 112 30.62 4.93 2.74
CA ARG A 112 30.29 4.15 3.93
C ARG A 112 28.80 4.16 4.24
N ALA A 113 28.14 5.31 4.14
CA ALA A 113 26.69 5.41 4.35
C ALA A 113 25.90 4.60 3.31
N GLN A 114 26.31 4.66 2.03
CA GLN A 114 25.72 3.85 0.95
C GLN A 114 25.86 2.34 1.23
N ALA A 115 27.07 1.89 1.57
CA ALA A 115 27.36 0.50 1.90
C ALA A 115 26.59 -0.01 3.15
N GLU A 116 26.41 0.84 4.18
CA GLU A 116 25.58 0.49 5.34
C GLU A 116 24.09 0.41 4.96
N GLN A 117 23.63 1.28 4.07
CA GLN A 117 22.24 1.29 3.62
C GLN A 117 21.87 0.05 2.79
N GLU A 118 22.84 -0.55 2.08
CA GLU A 118 22.68 -1.87 1.44
C GLU A 118 22.56 -3.02 2.45
N ARG A 119 23.19 -2.90 3.62
CA ARG A 119 23.18 -3.94 4.67
C ARG A 119 21.79 -4.15 5.28
N CYS A 120 20.96 -3.12 5.30
CA CYS A 120 19.59 -3.21 5.77
C CYS A 120 18.72 -3.87 4.68
N GLY A 121 18.59 -5.20 4.71
CA GLY A 121 17.71 -5.94 3.78
C GLY A 121 16.23 -5.49 3.82
N ASN A 122 15.81 -4.86 4.92
CA ASN A 122 14.54 -4.15 4.99
C ASN A 122 14.56 -2.83 4.21
N CYS A 123 15.65 -2.09 4.23
CA CYS A 123 15.79 -0.81 3.54
C CYS A 123 15.90 -0.97 2.01
N ALA A 124 16.48 -2.07 1.52
CA ALA A 124 16.41 -2.42 0.10
C ALA A 124 14.96 -2.71 -0.32
N ARG A 125 14.23 -3.50 0.46
CA ARG A 125 12.78 -3.74 0.26
C ARG A 125 11.95 -2.46 0.36
N HIS A 126 12.26 -1.56 1.30
CA HIS A 126 11.56 -0.28 1.44
C HIS A 126 11.87 0.67 0.29
N ARG A 127 13.13 0.73 -0.20
CA ARG A 127 13.47 1.53 -1.39
C ARG A 127 12.74 1.03 -2.63
N GLU A 128 12.69 -0.28 -2.83
CA GLU A 128 11.93 -0.86 -3.94
C GLU A 128 10.43 -0.58 -3.78
N ALA A 129 9.89 -0.73 -2.57
CA ALA A 129 8.49 -0.39 -2.27
C ALA A 129 8.19 1.10 -2.53
N VAL A 130 9.08 2.01 -2.15
CA VAL A 130 8.95 3.46 -2.40
C VAL A 130 9.03 3.75 -3.90
N ARG A 131 9.93 3.11 -4.63
CA ARG A 131 10.06 3.25 -6.09
C ARG A 131 8.79 2.78 -6.79
N VAL A 132 8.28 1.60 -6.44
CA VAL A 132 7.03 1.03 -6.96
C VAL A 132 5.84 1.93 -6.59
N ALA A 133 5.77 2.43 -5.35
CA ALA A 133 4.72 3.35 -4.93
C ALA A 133 4.77 4.68 -5.71
N GLY A 134 5.96 5.23 -5.94
CA GLY A 134 6.15 6.43 -6.75
C GLY A 134 5.71 6.26 -8.21
N GLN A 135 6.04 5.10 -8.82
CA GLN A 135 5.57 4.76 -10.16
C GLN A 135 4.05 4.62 -10.22
N LYS A 136 3.43 3.96 -9.23
CA LYS A 136 1.97 3.86 -9.12
C LYS A 136 1.31 5.22 -8.96
N LEU A 137 1.88 6.11 -8.15
CA LEU A 137 1.36 7.47 -7.96
C LEU A 137 1.44 8.28 -9.26
N LYS A 138 2.54 8.17 -10.01
CA LYS A 138 2.70 8.84 -11.30
C LYS A 138 1.66 8.34 -12.32
N ALA A 139 1.52 7.02 -12.45
CA ALA A 139 0.52 6.42 -13.32
C ALA A 139 -0.91 6.83 -12.92
N ALA A 140 -1.22 6.87 -11.62
CA ALA A 140 -2.52 7.31 -11.14
C ALA A 140 -2.81 8.78 -11.49
N ARG A 141 -1.81 9.67 -11.36
CA ARG A 141 -1.94 11.08 -11.76
C ARG A 141 -2.18 11.23 -13.26
N GLU A 142 -1.42 10.53 -14.09
CA GLU A 142 -1.61 10.53 -15.55
C GLU A 142 -3.01 10.01 -15.92
N THR A 143 -3.53 8.99 -15.24
CA THR A 143 -4.90 8.52 -15.47
C THR A 143 -5.96 9.52 -15.02
N GLN A 144 -5.74 10.22 -13.90
CA GLN A 144 -6.67 11.25 -13.41
C GLN A 144 -6.74 12.41 -14.40
N GLU A 145 -5.60 12.90 -14.88
CA GLU A 145 -5.52 13.99 -15.85
C GLU A 145 -6.26 13.65 -17.16
N ARG A 146 -6.12 12.40 -17.65
CA ARG A 146 -6.88 11.93 -18.83
C ARG A 146 -8.39 11.89 -18.58
N LEU A 147 -8.82 11.48 -17.39
CA LEU A 147 -10.23 11.43 -17.02
C LEU A 147 -10.83 12.83 -16.91
N GLU A 148 -10.08 13.78 -16.35
CA GLU A 148 -10.48 15.19 -16.26
C GLU A 148 -10.65 15.78 -17.66
N GLN A 149 -9.68 15.59 -18.56
CA GLN A 149 -9.79 16.01 -19.96
C GLN A 149 -11.02 15.41 -20.67
N THR A 150 -11.26 14.11 -20.49
CA THR A 150 -12.43 13.43 -21.10
C THR A 150 -13.75 13.96 -20.54
N ALA A 151 -13.79 14.31 -19.26
CA ALA A 151 -14.97 14.90 -18.63
C ALA A 151 -15.24 16.30 -19.18
N GLU A 152 -14.21 17.14 -19.33
CA GLU A 152 -14.32 18.48 -19.92
C GLU A 152 -14.82 18.43 -21.37
N GLU A 153 -14.32 17.50 -22.18
CA GLU A 153 -14.79 17.27 -23.56
C GLU A 153 -16.27 16.88 -23.60
N ARG A 154 -16.69 15.95 -22.74
CA ARG A 154 -18.10 15.53 -22.63
C ARG A 154 -19.00 16.66 -22.19
N ASP A 155 -18.55 17.49 -21.25
CA ASP A 155 -19.30 18.65 -20.80
C ASP A 155 -19.44 19.70 -21.91
N ALA A 156 -18.39 19.90 -22.71
CA ALA A 156 -18.46 20.75 -23.89
C ALA A 156 -19.46 20.22 -24.93
N GLN A 157 -19.45 18.91 -25.20
CA GLN A 157 -20.42 18.28 -26.11
C GLN A 157 -21.86 18.41 -25.60
N LEU A 158 -22.10 18.20 -24.29
CA LEU A 158 -23.42 18.37 -23.70
C LEU A 158 -23.91 19.81 -23.78
N ARG A 159 -23.02 20.80 -23.58
CA ARG A 159 -23.36 22.22 -23.78
C ARG A 159 -23.75 22.50 -25.23
N ALA A 160 -22.99 22.01 -26.21
CA ALA A 160 -23.31 22.17 -27.62
C ALA A 160 -24.65 21.53 -28.00
N LEU A 161 -24.91 20.30 -27.54
CA LEU A 161 -26.20 19.62 -27.77
C LEU A 161 -27.38 20.37 -27.16
N ARG A 162 -27.21 20.94 -25.96
CA ARG A 162 -28.24 21.78 -25.32
C ARG A 162 -28.54 23.03 -26.14
N GLN A 163 -27.52 23.69 -26.68
CA GLN A 163 -27.68 24.86 -27.55
C GLN A 163 -28.39 24.50 -28.86
N HIS A 164 -28.03 23.38 -29.50
CA HIS A 164 -28.74 22.89 -30.68
C HIS A 164 -30.21 22.56 -30.38
N ALA A 165 -30.47 21.89 -29.25
CA ALA A 165 -31.83 21.56 -28.84
C ALA A 165 -32.68 22.81 -28.55
N SER A 166 -32.10 23.87 -27.99
CA SER A 166 -32.82 25.15 -27.80
C SER A 166 -33.16 25.82 -29.13
N VAL A 167 -32.22 25.83 -30.10
CA VAL A 167 -32.47 26.39 -31.44
C VAL A 167 -33.60 25.64 -32.14
N LEU A 168 -33.53 24.30 -32.18
CA LEU A 168 -34.57 23.46 -32.79
C LEU A 168 -35.93 23.65 -32.11
N LYS A 169 -35.96 23.86 -30.79
CA LYS A 169 -37.18 24.12 -30.04
C LYS A 169 -37.81 25.47 -30.43
N GLU A 170 -36.99 26.50 -30.59
CA GLU A 170 -37.45 27.82 -31.06
C GLU A 170 -37.98 27.75 -32.51
N GLU A 171 -37.28 27.06 -33.41
CA GLU A 171 -37.72 26.85 -34.79
C GLU A 171 -39.06 26.10 -34.85
N ALA A 172 -39.20 25.01 -34.08
CA ALA A 172 -40.45 24.27 -33.98
C ALA A 172 -41.60 25.13 -33.42
N GLN A 173 -41.32 26.02 -32.46
CA GLN A 173 -42.30 26.94 -31.91
C GLN A 173 -42.71 28.01 -32.94
N ARG A 174 -41.76 28.53 -33.74
CA ARG A 174 -42.05 29.46 -34.84
C ARG A 174 -42.88 28.78 -35.94
N ALA A 175 -42.53 27.57 -36.36
CA ALA A 175 -43.31 26.80 -37.34
C ALA A 175 -44.76 26.58 -36.87
N ARG A 176 -44.96 26.29 -35.57
CA ARG A 176 -46.31 26.17 -34.97
C ARG A 176 -47.09 27.48 -35.01
N SER A 177 -46.44 28.63 -34.78
CA SER A 177 -47.11 29.94 -34.87
C SER A 177 -47.49 30.35 -36.30
N ILE A 178 -46.76 29.87 -37.31
CA ILE A 178 -47.04 30.18 -38.73
C ILE A 178 -48.16 29.28 -39.29
N HIS A 179 -48.34 28.08 -38.76
CA HIS A 179 -49.42 27.15 -39.13
C HIS A 179 -50.33 26.78 -37.95
N PRO A 180 -51.16 27.70 -37.45
CA PRO A 180 -52.09 27.44 -36.34
C PRO A 180 -53.22 26.43 -36.68
N GLY A 181 -53.30 25.93 -37.92
CA GLY A 181 -54.36 25.03 -38.41
C GLY A 181 -54.00 23.55 -38.57
N ALA A 182 -52.74 23.13 -38.40
CA ALA A 182 -52.32 21.74 -38.66
C ALA A 182 -52.67 20.75 -37.51
N GLU A 183 -53.14 21.24 -36.36
CA GLU A 183 -53.46 20.39 -35.19
C GLU A 183 -54.93 19.95 -35.09
N ALA A 184 -55.81 20.34 -36.03
CA ALA A 184 -57.20 19.86 -36.02
C ALA A 184 -57.33 18.34 -36.31
N GLY A 185 -56.29 17.69 -36.86
CA GLY A 185 -56.27 16.25 -37.12
C GLY A 185 -55.70 15.37 -35.99
N LEU A 186 -54.97 15.94 -35.02
CA LEU A 186 -54.21 15.17 -34.02
C LEU A 186 -54.82 15.17 -32.61
N GLN A 187 -55.87 15.98 -32.36
CA GLN A 187 -56.55 16.01 -31.06
C GLN A 187 -57.46 14.80 -30.79
N LYS A 188 -57.85 14.02 -31.82
CA LYS A 188 -58.62 12.78 -31.61
C LYS A 188 -57.82 11.65 -30.95
N GLY A 189 -56.48 11.70 -30.98
CA GLY A 189 -55.62 10.70 -30.31
C GLY A 189 -55.27 11.02 -28.85
N ARG A 190 -55.30 12.30 -28.44
CA ARG A 190 -54.84 12.70 -27.10
C ARG A 190 -55.91 12.63 -26.00
N ARG A 191 -57.20 12.70 -26.34
CA ARG A 191 -58.29 12.54 -25.35
C ARG A 191 -58.52 11.10 -24.89
N ALA A 192 -57.98 10.10 -25.59
CA ALA A 192 -58.03 8.70 -25.14
C ALA A 192 -56.90 8.32 -24.16
N ALA A 193 -55.85 9.15 -24.02
CA ALA A 193 -54.72 8.86 -23.14
C ALA A 193 -54.75 9.60 -21.79
N GLN A 194 -55.65 10.58 -21.62
CA GLN A 194 -55.77 11.39 -20.40
C GLN A 194 -56.87 10.92 -19.43
N SER A 195 -57.63 9.89 -19.81
CA SER A 195 -58.59 9.18 -18.95
C SER A 195 -58.03 7.85 -18.42
N ALA A 196 -56.70 7.70 -18.38
CA ALA A 196 -56.06 6.68 -17.56
C ALA A 196 -56.02 7.20 -16.12
N THR A 197 -57.01 6.78 -15.35
CA THR A 197 -57.04 6.81 -13.88
C THR A 197 -55.64 6.58 -13.31
N LEU A 198 -55.18 7.53 -12.48
CA LEU A 198 -53.99 7.36 -11.63
C LEU A 198 -54.23 6.11 -10.77
N LEU A 199 -53.67 4.99 -11.21
CA LEU A 199 -53.72 3.75 -10.45
C LEU A 199 -53.01 3.97 -9.12
N PRO A 200 -53.59 3.49 -8.00
CA PRO A 200 -52.94 3.56 -6.70
C PRO A 200 -51.64 2.76 -6.79
N VAL A 201 -50.50 3.43 -6.63
CA VAL A 201 -49.19 2.79 -6.59
C VAL A 201 -49.20 1.79 -5.43
N PRO A 202 -49.01 0.47 -5.68
CA PRO A 202 -48.98 -0.50 -4.60
C PRO A 202 -47.85 -0.19 -3.64
N ARG A 203 -48.17 0.00 -2.35
CA ARG A 203 -47.23 0.28 -1.25
C ARG A 203 -46.19 -0.83 -0.96
N ARG A 204 -45.88 -1.74 -1.89
CA ARG A 204 -45.17 -2.99 -1.56
C ARG A 204 -43.87 -3.32 -2.29
N ARG A 205 -43.32 -2.47 -3.14
CA ARG A 205 -41.90 -2.59 -3.52
C ARG A 205 -41.30 -1.21 -3.57
N GLY A 206 -40.27 -1.00 -2.75
CA GLY A 206 -39.55 0.27 -2.65
C GLY A 206 -39.17 0.82 -4.01
N ASP A 207 -38.94 2.12 -4.03
CA ASP A 207 -38.52 2.88 -5.20
C ASP A 207 -37.42 2.11 -5.96
N ARG A 208 -37.64 1.80 -7.25
CA ARG A 208 -36.67 1.06 -8.08
C ARG A 208 -35.31 1.75 -8.13
N GLN A 209 -35.27 3.05 -7.84
CA GLN A 209 -34.03 3.81 -7.75
C GLN A 209 -33.23 3.48 -6.47
N GLN A 210 -33.91 3.24 -5.35
CA GLN A 210 -33.26 2.87 -4.09
C GLN A 210 -32.58 1.50 -4.18
N SER A 211 -33.27 0.50 -4.77
CA SER A 211 -32.71 -0.84 -4.93
C SER A 211 -31.45 -0.86 -5.81
N GLY A 212 -31.39 0.00 -6.83
CA GLY A 212 -30.19 0.10 -7.69
C GLY A 212 -28.98 0.67 -6.96
N ASN A 213 -29.21 1.68 -6.10
CA ASN A 213 -28.16 2.31 -5.32
C ASN A 213 -27.61 1.39 -4.22
N GLU A 214 -28.49 0.64 -3.55
CA GLU A 214 -28.12 -0.34 -2.51
C GLU A 214 -27.26 -1.48 -3.11
N VAL A 215 -27.64 -2.01 -4.27
CA VAL A 215 -26.86 -3.02 -4.98
C VAL A 215 -25.48 -2.47 -5.40
N ALA A 216 -25.43 -1.26 -5.93
CA ALA A 216 -24.17 -0.63 -6.33
C ALA A 216 -23.24 -0.37 -5.13
N ALA A 217 -23.81 0.02 -3.98
CA ALA A 217 -23.05 0.21 -2.74
C ALA A 217 -22.46 -1.11 -2.23
N ALA A 218 -23.27 -2.16 -2.17
CA ALA A 218 -22.83 -3.49 -1.74
C ALA A 218 -21.73 -4.05 -2.67
N GLN A 219 -21.87 -3.88 -4.00
CA GLN A 219 -20.85 -4.29 -4.97
C GLN A 219 -19.51 -3.57 -4.78
N ARG A 220 -19.51 -2.28 -4.41
CA ARG A 220 -18.26 -1.55 -4.13
C ARG A 220 -17.54 -2.13 -2.92
N ILE A 221 -18.29 -2.46 -1.86
CA ILE A 221 -17.73 -3.09 -0.66
C ILE A 221 -17.15 -4.47 -0.99
N THR A 222 -17.86 -5.29 -1.77
CA THR A 222 -17.36 -6.60 -2.21
C THR A 222 -16.03 -6.47 -2.94
N ARG A 223 -15.93 -5.59 -3.96
CA ARG A 223 -14.68 -5.38 -4.69
C ARG A 223 -13.55 -4.91 -3.78
N ARG A 224 -13.84 -4.01 -2.84
CA ARG A 224 -12.85 -3.50 -1.91
C ARG A 224 -12.35 -4.57 -0.93
N ALA A 225 -13.25 -5.43 -0.45
CA ALA A 225 -12.89 -6.55 0.40
C ALA A 225 -11.99 -7.55 -0.34
N GLU A 226 -12.26 -7.81 -1.63
CA GLU A 226 -11.43 -8.68 -2.47
C GLU A 226 -10.02 -8.12 -2.70
N GLU A 227 -9.90 -6.82 -2.97
CA GLU A 227 -8.60 -6.16 -3.12
C GLU A 227 -7.75 -6.29 -1.85
N LEU A 228 -8.37 -6.11 -0.69
CA LEU A 228 -7.69 -6.22 0.60
C LEU A 228 -7.31 -7.68 0.91
N LEU A 229 -8.14 -8.64 0.52
CA LEU A 229 -7.86 -10.07 0.64
C LEU A 229 -6.67 -10.48 -0.21
N ARG A 230 -6.64 -10.07 -1.50
CA ARG A 230 -5.48 -10.30 -2.39
C ARG A 230 -4.22 -9.61 -1.89
N GLY A 231 -4.37 -8.47 -1.21
CA GLY A 231 -3.27 -7.73 -0.61
C GLY A 231 -2.72 -8.31 0.69
N GLY A 232 -3.30 -9.40 1.22
CA GLY A 232 -2.84 -10.05 2.45
C GLY A 232 -2.96 -9.18 3.70
N ARG A 233 -3.97 -8.31 3.78
CA ARG A 233 -4.16 -7.38 4.91
C ARG A 233 -5.41 -7.72 5.73
N PRO A 234 -5.38 -8.75 6.59
CA PRO A 234 -6.54 -9.21 7.34
C PRO A 234 -7.12 -8.14 8.28
N ASP A 235 -6.28 -7.33 8.92
CA ASP A 235 -6.72 -6.29 9.85
C ASP A 235 -7.54 -5.19 9.16
N SER A 236 -7.14 -4.81 7.94
CA SER A 236 -7.86 -3.82 7.14
C SER A 236 -9.22 -4.33 6.67
N ILE A 237 -9.36 -5.64 6.45
CA ILE A 237 -10.63 -6.27 6.09
C ILE A 237 -11.59 -6.21 7.28
N LEU A 238 -11.13 -6.60 8.48
CA LEU A 238 -11.97 -6.55 9.68
C LEU A 238 -12.41 -5.12 10.02
N ALA A 239 -11.52 -4.14 9.85
CA ALA A 239 -11.87 -2.73 10.01
C ALA A 239 -12.94 -2.27 9.01
N LEU A 240 -12.81 -2.67 7.73
CA LEU A 240 -13.83 -2.40 6.71
C LEU A 240 -15.17 -3.04 7.09
N LEU A 241 -15.17 -4.31 7.50
CA LEU A 241 -16.39 -5.04 7.86
C LEU A 241 -17.11 -4.40 9.07
N ARG A 242 -16.37 -4.02 10.11
CA ARG A 242 -16.96 -3.31 11.27
C ARG A 242 -17.59 -1.99 10.86
N HIS A 243 -16.87 -1.18 10.08
CA HIS A 243 -17.43 0.09 9.58
C HIS A 243 -18.69 -0.15 8.72
N THR A 244 -18.71 -1.19 7.88
CA THR A 244 -19.91 -1.50 7.09
C THR A 244 -21.09 -1.93 7.96
N VAL A 245 -20.86 -2.72 9.02
CA VAL A 245 -21.90 -3.13 9.97
C VAL A 245 -22.49 -1.94 10.75
N GLU A 246 -21.66 -0.94 11.06
CA GLU A 246 -22.12 0.28 11.72
C GLU A 246 -22.97 1.16 10.79
N ALA A 247 -22.52 1.33 9.55
CA ALA A 247 -23.11 2.27 8.59
C ALA A 247 -24.34 1.73 7.84
N TYR A 248 -24.50 0.40 7.73
CA TYR A 248 -25.52 -0.21 6.87
C TYR A 248 -26.75 -0.64 7.67
N THR A 249 -27.90 -0.60 7.01
CA THR A 249 -29.18 -1.10 7.53
C THR A 249 -29.27 -2.63 7.43
N SER A 250 -30.25 -3.21 8.13
CA SER A 250 -30.52 -4.66 8.09
C SER A 250 -30.82 -5.19 6.69
N VAL A 251 -31.46 -4.38 5.84
CA VAL A 251 -31.76 -4.74 4.44
C VAL A 251 -30.48 -4.79 3.62
N GLU A 252 -29.65 -3.75 3.72
CA GLU A 252 -28.39 -3.66 2.96
C GLU A 252 -27.39 -4.73 3.39
N ILE A 253 -27.37 -5.11 4.66
CA ILE A 253 -26.52 -6.19 5.18
C ILE A 253 -26.95 -7.55 4.64
N ALA A 254 -28.26 -7.83 4.61
CA ALA A 254 -28.77 -9.07 4.01
C ALA A 254 -28.41 -9.14 2.52
N LEU A 255 -28.55 -8.03 1.80
CA LEU A 255 -28.18 -7.94 0.38
C LEU A 255 -26.67 -8.13 0.16
N LEU A 256 -25.84 -7.55 1.02
CA LEU A 256 -24.39 -7.70 0.97
C LEU A 256 -23.96 -9.16 1.23
N VAL A 257 -24.58 -9.84 2.21
CA VAL A 257 -24.35 -11.26 2.48
C VAL A 257 -24.68 -12.11 1.25
N SER A 258 -25.84 -11.89 0.63
CA SER A 258 -26.25 -12.60 -0.59
C SER A 258 -25.30 -12.37 -1.77
N LEU A 259 -24.79 -11.14 -1.95
CA LEU A 259 -23.80 -10.83 -2.99
C LEU A 259 -22.43 -11.46 -2.73
N LEU A 260 -21.96 -11.46 -1.48
CA LEU A 260 -20.70 -12.12 -1.13
C LEU A 260 -20.80 -13.64 -1.29
N ARG A 261 -21.96 -14.22 -0.98
CA ARG A 261 -22.23 -15.65 -1.15
C ARG A 261 -22.20 -16.06 -2.62
N THR A 262 -22.87 -15.31 -3.49
CA THR A 262 -22.86 -15.54 -4.95
C THR A 262 -21.48 -15.32 -5.57
N SER A 263 -20.64 -14.50 -4.96
CA SER A 263 -19.25 -14.27 -5.38
C SER A 263 -18.24 -15.29 -4.80
N GLY A 264 -18.70 -16.31 -4.06
CA GLY A 264 -17.85 -17.36 -3.49
C GLY A 264 -17.04 -16.95 -2.24
N GLN A 265 -17.31 -15.78 -1.66
CA GLN A 265 -16.54 -15.19 -0.56
C GLN A 265 -16.98 -15.70 0.83
N HIS A 266 -17.02 -17.02 1.03
CA HIS A 266 -17.63 -17.63 2.22
C HIS A 266 -17.03 -17.19 3.56
N GLN A 267 -15.71 -16.98 3.61
CA GLN A 267 -15.04 -16.54 4.84
C GLN A 267 -15.41 -15.11 5.21
N LEU A 268 -15.55 -14.21 4.22
CA LEU A 268 -15.97 -12.84 4.44
C LEU A 268 -17.42 -12.77 4.92
N VAL A 269 -18.30 -13.61 4.36
CA VAL A 269 -19.68 -13.75 4.84
C VAL A 269 -19.70 -14.17 6.29
N GLY A 270 -18.94 -15.20 6.67
CA GLY A 270 -18.88 -15.68 8.05
C GLY A 270 -18.43 -14.58 9.03
N ASN A 271 -17.39 -13.82 8.66
CA ASN A 271 -16.91 -12.70 9.47
C ASN A 271 -17.95 -11.56 9.58
N LEU A 272 -18.60 -11.20 8.47
CA LEU A 272 -19.62 -10.15 8.45
C LEU A 272 -20.84 -10.53 9.30
N VAL A 273 -21.33 -11.76 9.14
CA VAL A 273 -22.44 -12.32 9.93
C VAL A 273 -22.08 -12.34 11.42
N HIS A 274 -20.87 -12.78 11.76
CA HIS A 274 -20.43 -12.79 13.15
C HIS A 274 -20.35 -11.39 13.77
N ILE A 275 -19.74 -10.43 13.07
CA ILE A 275 -19.60 -9.04 13.53
C ILE A 275 -20.99 -8.39 13.66
N TYR A 276 -21.85 -8.52 12.65
CA TYR A 276 -23.20 -7.95 12.69
C TYR A 276 -24.05 -8.56 13.81
N GLY A 277 -24.02 -9.89 13.95
CA GLY A 277 -24.75 -10.59 15.01
C GLY A 277 -24.29 -10.17 16.41
N ARG A 278 -23.00 -9.90 16.59
CA ARG A 278 -22.44 -9.45 17.88
C ARG A 278 -22.73 -7.99 18.17
N ASP A 279 -22.61 -7.10 17.20
CA ASP A 279 -22.52 -5.65 17.45
C ASP A 279 -23.87 -4.91 17.27
N ARG A 280 -24.89 -5.54 16.66
CA ARG A 280 -26.18 -4.87 16.34
C ARG A 280 -27.34 -5.30 17.23
N SER A 281 -28.31 -4.41 17.46
CA SER A 281 -29.49 -4.74 18.30
C SER A 281 -30.19 -6.03 17.88
N ASP A 282 -30.79 -6.76 18.83
CA ASP A 282 -31.52 -8.01 18.53
C ASP A 282 -32.62 -7.80 17.47
N ARG A 283 -33.27 -6.64 17.49
CA ARG A 283 -34.27 -6.25 16.49
C ARG A 283 -33.67 -6.17 15.08
N ASP A 284 -32.49 -5.57 14.93
CA ASP A 284 -31.80 -5.46 13.65
C ASP A 284 -31.29 -6.81 13.15
N VAL A 285 -30.85 -7.68 14.07
CA VAL A 285 -30.41 -9.04 13.77
C VAL A 285 -31.58 -9.90 13.30
N VAL A 286 -32.69 -9.91 14.03
CA VAL A 286 -33.90 -10.66 13.62
C VAL A 286 -34.41 -10.18 12.27
N ARG A 287 -34.41 -8.87 12.03
CA ARG A 287 -34.84 -8.31 10.75
C ARG A 287 -33.94 -8.73 9.58
N ALA A 288 -32.62 -8.69 9.76
CA ALA A 288 -31.68 -9.17 8.74
C ALA A 288 -31.81 -10.69 8.51
N ALA A 289 -31.98 -11.48 9.58
CA ALA A 289 -32.17 -12.93 9.49
C ALA A 289 -33.45 -13.30 8.72
N LEU A 290 -34.56 -12.58 8.95
CA LEU A 290 -35.80 -12.77 8.19
C LEU A 290 -35.60 -12.49 6.69
N ILE A 291 -34.92 -11.41 6.35
CA ILE A 291 -34.65 -11.07 4.94
C ILE A 291 -33.75 -12.13 4.27
N LEU A 292 -32.73 -12.62 5.00
CA LEU A 292 -31.88 -13.71 4.50
C LEU A 292 -32.67 -15.01 4.32
N HIS A 293 -33.59 -15.31 5.22
CA HIS A 293 -34.49 -16.46 5.09
C HIS A 293 -35.42 -16.34 3.87
N GLU A 294 -35.99 -15.16 3.64
CA GLU A 294 -36.80 -14.86 2.44
C GLU A 294 -36.00 -14.96 1.12
N GLN A 295 -34.67 -14.90 1.18
CA GLN A 295 -33.75 -15.03 0.04
C GLN A 295 -33.11 -16.43 -0.06
N ASP A 296 -33.65 -17.44 0.63
CA ASP A 296 -33.12 -18.81 0.69
C ASP A 296 -31.70 -18.94 1.29
N ALA A 297 -31.19 -17.90 1.96
CA ALA A 297 -29.91 -17.91 2.66
C ALA A 297 -30.06 -18.40 4.12
N VAL A 298 -30.70 -19.56 4.30
CA VAL A 298 -31.11 -20.07 5.62
C VAL A 298 -29.93 -20.31 6.56
N ALA A 299 -28.82 -20.86 6.05
CA ALA A 299 -27.61 -21.10 6.84
C ALA A 299 -27.00 -19.81 7.41
N ASP A 300 -27.08 -18.71 6.64
CA ASP A 300 -26.60 -17.39 7.06
C ASP A 300 -27.50 -16.74 8.10
N ALA A 301 -28.82 -16.84 7.90
CA ALA A 301 -29.80 -16.39 8.88
C ALA A 301 -29.62 -17.09 10.23
N GLU A 302 -29.38 -18.40 10.20
CA GLU A 302 -29.17 -19.20 11.40
C GLU A 302 -27.84 -18.85 12.11
N ALA A 303 -26.75 -18.71 11.35
CA ALA A 303 -25.45 -18.29 11.88
C ALA A 303 -25.52 -16.89 12.51
N LEU A 304 -26.32 -15.98 11.93
CA LEU A 304 -26.54 -14.64 12.45
C LEU A 304 -27.23 -14.68 13.82
N LEU A 305 -28.32 -15.44 13.92
CA LEU A 305 -29.07 -15.60 15.17
C LEU A 305 -28.24 -16.27 16.27
N ARG A 306 -27.46 -17.30 15.93
CA ARG A 306 -26.53 -17.95 16.87
C ARG A 306 -25.47 -16.97 17.39
N SER A 307 -24.91 -16.15 16.50
CA SER A 307 -23.90 -15.15 16.89
C SER A 307 -24.46 -14.10 17.83
N ALA A 308 -25.72 -13.68 17.62
CA ALA A 308 -26.42 -12.78 18.53
C ALA A 308 -26.78 -13.42 19.88
N ALA A 309 -27.20 -14.69 19.89
CA ALA A 309 -27.51 -15.42 21.11
C ALA A 309 -26.29 -15.71 21.99
N ALA A 310 -25.10 -15.78 21.39
CA ALA A 310 -23.83 -15.99 22.10
C ALA A 310 -23.30 -14.73 22.80
N ARG A 311 -24.05 -13.61 22.80
CA ARG A 311 -23.61 -12.36 23.44
C ARG A 311 -23.60 -12.48 24.97
N PRO A 312 -22.50 -12.08 25.64
CA PRO A 312 -22.48 -11.97 27.09
C PRO A 312 -23.36 -10.79 27.53
N GLY A 313 -24.59 -11.08 27.95
CA GLY A 313 -25.56 -10.09 28.41
C GLY A 313 -27.02 -10.40 28.09
N SER A 314 -27.29 -11.33 27.16
CA SER A 314 -28.64 -11.84 26.87
C SER A 314 -29.01 -12.97 27.83
N THR A 315 -28.84 -12.79 29.13
CA THR A 315 -29.52 -13.62 30.12
C THR A 315 -30.97 -13.17 30.19
N PRO A 316 -31.96 -14.06 29.98
CA PRO A 316 -33.35 -13.70 30.22
C PRO A 316 -33.51 -13.27 31.69
N PRO A 317 -34.39 -12.28 31.98
CA PRO A 317 -34.70 -11.93 33.37
C PRO A 317 -35.22 -13.19 34.04
N HIS A 318 -34.44 -13.72 34.98
CA HIS A 318 -34.84 -14.83 35.83
C HIS A 318 -35.94 -14.30 36.76
N SER A 319 -37.19 -14.37 36.30
CA SER A 319 -38.37 -14.16 37.12
C SER A 319 -38.57 -15.39 38.00
N ASP A 320 -37.72 -15.55 39.02
CA ASP A 320 -37.99 -16.43 40.17
C ASP A 320 -36.94 -16.18 41.26
N GLN A 321 -37.15 -15.13 42.05
CA GLN A 321 -36.73 -15.16 43.45
C GLN A 321 -37.89 -14.68 44.33
N PRO A 322 -38.39 -15.52 45.25
CA PRO A 322 -39.42 -15.11 46.18
C PRO A 322 -38.86 -14.06 47.14
N ARG A 323 -39.57 -12.93 47.28
CA ARG A 323 -39.24 -11.90 48.28
C ARG A 323 -39.31 -12.51 49.68
N PRO A 324 -38.29 -12.33 50.55
CA PRO A 324 -38.44 -12.67 51.96
C PRO A 324 -39.40 -11.66 52.60
N LEU A 325 -40.46 -12.17 53.22
CA LEU A 325 -41.35 -11.42 54.08
C LEU A 325 -40.56 -10.92 55.29
N LYS A 326 -40.67 -9.62 55.56
CA LYS A 326 -40.39 -9.04 56.87
C LYS A 326 -41.69 -8.89 57.63
#